data_AF-A0A2A9MI87-F1
#
_entry.id   AF-A0A2A9MI87-F1
#
_cell.length_a   1.000
_cell.length_b   1.000
_cell.length_c   1.000
_cell.angle_alpha   90.00
_cell.angle_beta   90.00
_cell.angle_gamma   90.00
#
_symmetry.space_group_name_H-M   'P 1'
#
loop_
_entity.id
_entity.type
_entity.pdbx_description
1 polymer ?
#
loop_
_entity_poly.entity_id
_entity_poly.type
_entity_poly.pdbx_seq_one_letter_code
_entity_poly.pdbx_strand_id
1 'polypeptide(L)'
;MTLDPKPPKEVFDDHDGQCTKKVPLTDLVEAELQTLNEAEKKYTLTVKTAPVHDAVLCYKCVKETTPPQPTPDPSVEAAAKAVEHCMLKIAVKGTSDPSTSAAALLAVPSFFVWEFVLGSLRA
;
A
#
# COMPACT_ATOMS: atom_id res chain seq x y z
N MET A 1 -19.12 0.98 -4.54
CA MET A 1 -17.79 0.70 -5.12
C MET A 1 -17.49 -0.77 -4.93
N THR A 2 -16.89 -1.45 -5.89
CA THR A 2 -16.48 -2.86 -5.82
C THR A 2 -14.97 -2.99 -5.98
N LEU A 3 -14.38 -4.05 -5.44
CA LEU A 3 -12.95 -4.33 -5.67
C LEU A 3 -12.73 -4.99 -7.04
N ASP A 4 -11.67 -4.57 -7.72
CA ASP A 4 -11.05 -5.20 -8.90
C ASP A 4 -9.58 -5.55 -8.54
N PRO A 5 -9.10 -6.79 -8.74
CA PRO A 5 -9.82 -7.93 -9.27
C PRO A 5 -11.00 -8.31 -8.39
N LYS A 6 -12.05 -8.88 -9.00
CA LYS A 6 -13.21 -9.33 -8.21
C LYS A 6 -12.73 -10.45 -7.27
N PRO A 7 -12.92 -10.32 -5.94
CA PRO A 7 -12.50 -11.34 -4.98
C PRO A 7 -13.13 -12.70 -5.29
N PRO A 8 -12.53 -13.83 -4.82
CA PRO A 8 -11.65 -13.88 -3.64
C PRO A 8 -10.19 -14.27 -3.88
N LYS A 9 -9.80 -14.64 -5.11
CA LYS A 9 -8.53 -15.36 -5.35
C LYS A 9 -7.43 -14.54 -6.01
N GLU A 10 -7.76 -13.42 -6.63
CA GLU A 10 -6.82 -12.65 -7.44
C GLU A 10 -6.54 -11.29 -6.80
N VAL A 11 -5.32 -10.81 -7.01
CA VAL A 11 -4.82 -9.53 -6.57
C VAL A 11 -3.89 -8.96 -7.64
N PHE A 12 -3.66 -7.65 -7.65
CA PHE A 12 -2.59 -7.08 -8.44
C PHE A 12 -1.27 -7.12 -7.65
N ASP A 13 -0.22 -7.63 -8.29
CA ASP A 13 1.15 -7.59 -7.81
C ASP A 13 1.74 -6.18 -7.93
N ASP A 14 2.49 -5.77 -6.91
CA ASP A 14 3.16 -4.48 -6.81
C ASP A 14 4.69 -4.58 -6.93
N HIS A 15 5.24 -5.73 -7.35
CA HIS A 15 6.69 -5.89 -7.50
C HIS A 15 7.34 -4.82 -8.39
N ASP A 16 6.62 -4.29 -9.39
CA ASP A 16 7.06 -3.19 -10.25
C ASP A 16 6.57 -1.80 -9.81
N GLY A 17 5.84 -1.72 -8.69
CA GLY A 17 5.24 -0.50 -8.15
C GLY A 17 3.97 -0.02 -8.86
N GLN A 18 3.47 -0.75 -9.87
CA GLN A 18 2.41 -0.29 -10.75
C GLN A 18 1.03 -0.90 -10.47
N CYS A 19 0.94 -1.99 -9.70
CA CYS A 19 -0.33 -2.67 -9.40
C CYS A 19 -1.14 -3.05 -10.66
N THR A 20 -0.49 -3.58 -11.69
CA THR A 20 -1.13 -3.89 -12.99
C THR A 20 -1.21 -5.39 -13.31
N LYS A 21 -0.31 -6.20 -12.75
CA LYS A 21 -0.22 -7.63 -13.07
C LYS A 21 -1.12 -8.44 -12.12
N LYS A 22 -2.13 -9.12 -12.64
CA LYS A 22 -2.98 -10.02 -11.85
C LYS A 22 -2.23 -11.30 -11.50
N VAL A 23 -2.26 -11.68 -10.24
CA VAL A 23 -1.69 -12.93 -9.71
C VAL A 23 -2.64 -13.53 -8.66
N PRO A 24 -2.55 -14.84 -8.39
CA PRO A 24 -3.20 -15.43 -7.23
C PRO A 24 -2.78 -14.75 -5.91
N LEU A 25 -3.72 -14.49 -5.01
CA LEU A 25 -3.47 -13.91 -3.69
C LEU A 25 -2.44 -14.74 -2.90
N THR A 26 -2.57 -16.06 -2.99
CA THR A 26 -1.70 -17.04 -2.32
C THR A 26 -0.25 -17.02 -2.80
N ASP A 27 0.02 -16.47 -3.98
CA ASP A 27 1.39 -16.37 -4.51
C ASP A 27 2.17 -15.24 -3.82
N LEU A 28 1.47 -14.24 -3.28
CA LEU A 28 2.07 -13.11 -2.56
C LEU A 28 2.01 -13.31 -1.05
N VAL A 29 0.88 -13.81 -0.54
CA VAL A 29 0.70 -14.07 0.89
C VAL A 29 -0.32 -15.18 1.11
N GLU A 30 -0.11 -16.02 2.13
CA GLU A 30 -1.10 -16.99 2.55
C GLU A 30 -2.26 -16.29 3.28
N ALA A 31 -3.25 -15.83 2.51
CA ALA A 31 -4.41 -15.10 3.00
C ALA A 31 -5.70 -15.48 2.26
N GLU A 32 -6.82 -15.07 2.83
CA GLU A 32 -8.15 -15.18 2.24
C GLU A 32 -8.85 -13.83 2.25
N LEU A 33 -9.46 -13.45 1.12
CA LEU A 33 -10.31 -12.28 1.00
C LEU A 33 -11.78 -12.69 0.90
N GLN A 34 -12.60 -12.27 1.87
CA GLN A 34 -14.02 -12.58 1.94
C GLN A 34 -14.86 -11.32 1.74
N THR A 35 -15.97 -11.45 1.02
CA THR A 35 -16.98 -10.39 0.93
C THR A 35 -18.04 -10.65 2.00
N LEU A 36 -18.04 -9.84 3.07
CA LEU A 36 -18.99 -9.97 4.17
C LEU A 36 -20.42 -9.62 3.74
N ASN A 37 -20.54 -8.54 2.96
CA ASN A 37 -21.81 -8.07 2.46
C ASN A 37 -21.60 -7.35 1.12
N GLU A 38 -22.12 -7.92 0.03
CA GLU A 38 -22.03 -7.34 -1.30
C GLU A 38 -22.86 -6.05 -1.45
N ALA A 39 -23.93 -5.87 -0.69
CA ALA A 39 -24.74 -4.65 -0.70
C ALA A 39 -24.03 -3.50 0.02
N GLU A 40 -23.39 -3.80 1.15
CA GLU A 40 -22.59 -2.81 1.90
C GLU A 40 -21.17 -2.66 1.38
N LYS A 41 -20.76 -3.49 0.40
CA LYS A 41 -19.42 -3.50 -0.21
C LYS A 41 -18.31 -3.61 0.85
N LYS A 42 -18.52 -4.47 1.84
CA LYS A 42 -17.58 -4.75 2.95
C LYS A 42 -16.77 -6.01 2.67
N TYR A 43 -15.46 -5.90 2.84
CA TYR A 43 -14.50 -6.98 2.58
C TYR A 43 -13.60 -7.21 3.79
N THR A 44 -13.23 -8.46 4.02
CA THR A 44 -12.30 -8.87 5.09
C THR A 44 -11.15 -9.65 4.48
N LEU A 45 -9.94 -9.11 4.63
CA LEU A 45 -8.70 -9.83 4.32
C LEU A 45 -8.16 -10.47 5.60
N THR A 46 -8.06 -11.78 5.61
CA THR A 46 -7.49 -12.56 6.72
C THR A 46 -6.16 -13.14 6.29
N VAL A 47 -5.06 -12.64 6.86
CA VAL A 47 -3.72 -13.21 6.68
C VAL A 47 -3.60 -14.40 7.63
N LYS A 48 -3.43 -15.61 7.08
CA LYS A 48 -3.28 -16.85 7.87
C LYS A 48 -1.87 -16.99 8.40
N THR A 49 -0.90 -16.70 7.54
CA THR A 49 0.51 -16.80 7.86
C THR A 49 1.22 -15.58 7.32
N ALA A 50 2.01 -14.92 8.17
CA ALA A 50 2.82 -13.78 7.74
C ALA A 50 3.84 -14.24 6.68
N PRO A 51 4.03 -13.48 5.59
CA PRO A 51 4.97 -13.84 4.55
C PRO A 51 6.41 -13.82 5.11
N VAL A 52 7.33 -14.47 4.40
CA VAL A 52 8.75 -14.43 4.81
C VAL A 52 9.30 -13.02 4.64
N HIS A 53 9.03 -12.39 3.50
CA HIS A 53 9.43 -11.02 3.19
C HIS A 53 8.22 -10.09 3.17
N ASP A 54 8.45 -8.78 3.31
CA ASP A 54 7.41 -7.78 3.12
C ASP A 54 6.74 -7.97 1.75
N ALA A 55 5.40 -7.98 1.75
CA ALA A 55 4.60 -8.15 0.54
C ALA A 55 3.59 -6.99 0.42
N VAL A 56 3.26 -6.62 -0.82
CA VAL A 56 2.25 -5.59 -1.10
C VAL A 56 1.17 -6.19 -1.99
N LEU A 57 -0.07 -6.03 -1.58
CA LEU A 57 -1.27 -6.46 -2.28
C LEU A 57 -1.99 -5.24 -2.84
N CYS A 58 -2.29 -5.22 -4.13
CA CYS A 58 -3.04 -4.13 -4.73
C CYS A 58 -4.44 -4.53 -5.20
N TYR A 59 -5.41 -3.66 -4.93
CA TYR A 59 -6.75 -3.71 -5.49
C TYR A 59 -7.13 -2.32 -6.02
N LYS A 60 -8.04 -2.29 -6.99
CA LYS A 60 -8.74 -1.08 -7.41
C LYS A 60 -10.14 -1.10 -6.81
N CYS A 61 -10.64 0.04 -6.37
CA CYS A 61 -12.03 0.17 -5.94
C CYS A 61 -12.79 1.00 -6.97
N VAL A 62 -13.67 0.33 -7.73
CA VAL A 62 -14.36 0.90 -8.88
C VAL A 62 -15.77 1.33 -8.51
N LYS A 63 -16.21 2.52 -8.94
CA LYS A 63 -17.65 2.85 -8.87
C LYS A 63 -18.39 2.01 -9.90
N GLU A 64 -19.55 1.48 -9.52
CA GLU A 64 -20.47 0.89 -10.50
C GLU A 64 -21.14 2.07 -11.21
N THR A 65 -20.73 2.37 -12.44
CA THR A 65 -21.31 3.45 -13.23
C THR A 65 -22.67 2.99 -13.74
N THR A 66 -23.77 3.57 -13.23
CA THR A 66 -25.08 3.47 -13.88
C THR A 66 -24.94 4.09 -15.27
N PRO A 67 -25.45 3.47 -16.35
CA PRO A 67 -25.32 4.05 -17.69
C PRO A 67 -25.86 5.49 -17.70
N PRO A 68 -25.13 6.43 -18.33
CA PRO A 68 -25.49 7.83 -18.28
C PRO A 68 -26.88 8.03 -18.88
N GLN A 69 -27.79 8.60 -18.08
CA GLN A 69 -28.99 9.20 -18.62
C GLN A 69 -28.55 10.34 -19.56
N PRO A 70 -29.12 10.45 -20.77
CA PRO A 70 -28.72 11.50 -21.70
C PRO A 70 -29.17 12.85 -21.15
N THR A 71 -28.26 13.61 -20.57
CA THR A 71 -28.45 15.03 -20.26
C THR A 71 -27.64 15.87 -21.25
N PRO A 72 -28.25 16.86 -21.92
CA PRO A 72 -27.59 17.61 -22.97
C PRO A 72 -26.90 18.84 -22.37
N ASP A 73 -25.69 18.71 -21.81
CA ASP A 73 -24.84 19.89 -21.54
C ASP A 73 -23.34 19.54 -21.46
N PRO A 74 -22.52 19.94 -22.44
CA PRO A 74 -21.12 19.51 -22.56
C PRO A 74 -20.11 20.38 -21.76
N SER A 75 -20.56 21.33 -20.95
CA SER A 75 -19.67 22.39 -20.42
C SER A 75 -19.17 22.22 -18.98
N VAL A 76 -19.45 21.10 -18.31
CA VAL A 76 -18.92 20.81 -16.95
C VAL A 76 -18.12 19.50 -16.87
N GLU A 77 -17.94 18.79 -17.98
CA GLU A 77 -17.43 17.41 -17.99
C GLU A 77 -15.90 17.29 -17.82
N ALA A 78 -15.14 18.38 -17.93
CA ALA A 78 -13.68 18.32 -17.83
C ALA A 78 -13.16 18.26 -16.37
N ALA A 79 -13.95 18.68 -15.39
CA ALA A 79 -13.56 18.64 -13.96
C ALA A 79 -14.16 17.45 -13.19
N ALA A 80 -15.10 16.71 -13.79
CA ALA A 80 -15.77 15.55 -13.19
C ALA A 80 -15.21 14.19 -13.64
N LYS A 81 -14.15 14.14 -14.47
CA LYS A 81 -13.40 12.91 -14.80
C LYS A 81 -12.31 12.55 -13.78
N ALA A 82 -12.36 13.13 -12.59
CA ALA A 82 -11.37 12.88 -11.56
C ALA A 82 -11.74 11.62 -10.75
N VAL A 83 -11.12 10.50 -11.14
CA VAL A 83 -11.01 9.24 -10.39
C VAL A 83 -12.32 8.43 -10.27
N GLU A 84 -12.67 7.75 -11.37
CA GLU A 84 -13.70 6.70 -11.39
C GLU A 84 -13.33 5.47 -10.52
N HIS A 85 -12.05 5.35 -10.13
CA HIS A 85 -11.49 4.19 -9.43
C HIS A 85 -10.39 4.57 -8.42
N CYS A 86 -10.44 4.09 -7.17
CA CYS A 86 -9.33 4.20 -6.22
C CYS A 86 -8.31 3.06 -6.36
N MET A 87 -7.08 3.27 -5.89
CA MET A 87 -6.06 2.23 -5.72
C MET A 87 -5.84 1.97 -4.22
N LEU A 88 -6.03 0.72 -3.80
CA LEU A 88 -5.82 0.23 -2.45
C LEU A 88 -4.55 -0.63 -2.42
N LYS A 89 -3.50 -0.14 -1.75
CA LYS A 89 -2.25 -0.89 -1.53
C LYS A 89 -2.18 -1.33 -0.07
N ILE A 90 -2.09 -2.63 0.16
CA ILE A 90 -2.05 -3.23 1.50
C ILE A 90 -0.65 -3.84 1.68
N ALA A 91 0.15 -3.25 2.57
CA ALA A 91 1.46 -3.77 2.92
C ALA A 91 1.32 -4.78 4.06
N VAL A 92 1.78 -6.01 3.84
CA VAL A 92 1.86 -7.07 4.85
C VAL A 92 3.32 -7.24 5.24
N LYS A 93 3.60 -7.08 6.54
CA LYS A 93 4.96 -7.21 7.06
C LYS A 93 5.39 -8.66 7.08
N GLY A 94 6.60 -8.90 6.56
CA GLY A 94 7.25 -10.19 6.60
C GLY A 94 7.86 -10.49 7.96
N THR A 95 8.25 -11.75 8.14
CA THR A 95 8.92 -12.22 9.37
C THR A 95 10.44 -12.12 9.30
N SER A 96 11.03 -11.94 8.12
CA SER A 96 12.45 -11.66 7.97
C SER A 96 12.74 -10.21 8.36
N ASP A 97 13.52 -10.00 9.42
CA ASP A 97 13.99 -8.67 9.80
C ASP A 97 14.75 -8.01 8.62
N PRO A 98 14.42 -6.76 8.24
CA PRO A 98 15.20 -6.03 7.27
C PRO A 98 16.55 -5.70 7.89
N SER A 99 17.58 -6.45 7.52
CA SER A 99 19.00 -6.14 7.73
C SER A 99 19.36 -5.62 9.13
N THR A 100 19.80 -6.54 9.99
CA THR A 100 20.89 -6.23 10.92
C THR A 100 22.14 -5.94 10.09
N SER A 101 22.24 -4.73 9.55
CA SER A 101 23.51 -4.22 9.04
C SER A 101 24.44 -4.16 10.24
N ALA A 102 25.39 -5.09 10.28
CA ALA A 102 26.45 -5.08 11.28
C ALA A 102 27.18 -3.74 11.20
N ALA A 103 26.81 -2.81 12.08
CA ALA A 103 27.61 -1.63 12.35
C ALA A 103 28.89 -2.15 13.00
N ALA A 104 29.89 -2.38 12.16
CA ALA A 104 31.23 -2.76 12.56
C ALA A 104 31.72 -1.75 13.61
N LEU A 105 32.09 -2.29 14.77
CA LEU A 105 32.66 -1.57 15.90
C LEU A 105 33.93 -0.82 15.44
N LEU A 106 33.84 0.48 15.23
CA LEU A 106 35.01 1.35 15.32
C LEU A 106 35.10 1.86 16.76
N ALA A 107 35.91 1.16 17.55
CA ALA A 107 36.39 1.66 18.82
C ALA A 107 37.16 2.96 18.58
N VAL A 108 36.60 4.09 18.99
CA VAL A 108 37.32 5.36 19.05
C VAL A 108 37.81 5.54 20.50
N PRO A 109 39.12 5.52 20.79
CA PRO A 109 39.61 5.84 22.12
C PRO A 109 39.60 7.37 22.27
N SER A 110 38.53 7.92 22.85
CA SER A 110 38.47 9.33 23.21
C SER A 110 39.25 9.60 24.50
N PHE A 111 40.56 9.79 24.37
CA PHE A 111 41.23 10.88 25.09
C PHE A 111 40.96 12.18 24.30
N PHE A 112 41.07 13.34 24.96
CA PHE A 112 40.75 14.71 24.48
C PHE A 112 39.36 15.21 24.88
N VAL A 113 39.21 15.69 26.12
CA VAL A 113 39.49 17.08 26.58
C VAL A 113 38.22 17.92 26.51
N TRP A 114 37.63 18.08 27.69
CA TRP A 114 36.89 19.22 28.21
C TRP A 114 37.00 20.51 27.36
N GLU A 115 35.91 20.89 26.69
CA GLU A 115 35.45 22.28 26.65
C GLU A 115 33.94 22.31 26.37
N PHE A 116 33.18 22.28 27.46
CA PHE A 116 31.94 23.04 27.56
C PHE A 116 32.32 24.52 27.59
N VAL A 117 31.86 25.33 26.62
CA VAL A 117 31.07 26.58 26.80
C VAL A 117 30.61 26.99 25.38
N LEU A 118 29.37 26.65 25.03
CA LEU A 118 28.25 27.60 24.96
C LEU A 118 28.51 28.82 24.07
N GLY A 119 27.82 28.84 22.93
CA GLY A 119 27.90 29.92 21.97
C GLY A 119 27.41 31.27 22.48
N SER A 120 27.72 32.30 21.70
CA SER A 120 26.87 33.48 21.57
C SER A 120 27.10 34.14 20.22
N LEU A 121 26.06 34.02 19.40
CA LEU A 121 25.70 34.87 18.29
C LEU A 121 25.46 36.31 18.80
N ARG A 122 26.17 37.32 18.29
CA ARG A 122 25.53 38.60 17.94
C ARG A 122 26.39 39.48 17.02
N ALA A 123 25.66 40.10 16.10
CA ALA A 123 25.93 41.20 15.16
C ALA A 123 26.97 42.24 15.56
#